data_AF-A0A226MHU0-F1
#
_entry.id   AF-A0A226MHU0-F1
#
_cell.length_a   1.000
_cell.length_b   1.000
_cell.length_c   1.000
_cell.angle_alpha   90.00
_cell.angle_beta   90.00
_cell.angle_gamma   90.00
#
_symmetry.space_group_name_H-M   'P 1'
#
loop_
_entity.id
_entity.type
_entity.pdbx_description
1 polymer ?
#
loop_
_entity_poly.entity_id
_entity_poly.type
_entity_poly.pdbx_seq_one_letter_code
_entity_poly.pdbx_strand_id
1 'polypeptide(L)'
;FIISPLIRLSFQTNYLFMKSRVLSRPVAPMQQQWLTSILMLVPQPLKEGRELLAEQLSEEIRRDFEKSMKSSVVQRVLLKPNVKGLEDEEDEPLPSLPLSPHDLISLYVVMSIKERVELDQIPYSKYFSSAIEFYFQTWIFIIFTSSVFFLVAFYFAGLGVIFVLRPSETFCSRLKGPIGCESLKNDVSVSCSKAEKKILNTWYQGVVSVFTQEAALSGVKLNQLGSFYSCVDTLMSNQLKELLTRNVEAFVKLFDPEDRSCLPVLKMELILGEKHMEFYPSFQQLEEAVLFVVNRIGQTLQNVQTVRSWLTEGTATLGSELPTHVIAWAASTLKKAIRDNLEGPKGYLENYVERYGWLVDGTAQARVQRFGAEQHSFEEYTAFIDEFFNLKKEIMNLPEMAHFPMICLNCEDLKQGLVSNAKALAEVLMDRIVANYREENVK
;
A
#
# COMPACT_ATOMS: atom_id res chain seq x y z
N PHE A 1 -10.10 -37.07 47.27
CA PHE A 1 -9.12 -37.60 48.22
C PHE A 1 -8.25 -36.47 48.76
N ILE A 2 -8.35 -36.17 50.05
CA ILE A 2 -7.54 -35.13 50.72
C ILE A 2 -6.19 -35.78 51.06
N ILE A 3 -5.16 -35.48 50.28
CA ILE A 3 -3.78 -35.93 50.55
C ILE A 3 -3.27 -35.21 51.80
N SER A 4 -2.75 -35.95 52.77
CA SER A 4 -2.16 -35.43 54.02
C SER A 4 -1.10 -34.33 53.77
N PRO A 5 -1.04 -33.26 54.58
CA PRO A 5 -0.07 -32.17 54.42
C PRO A 5 1.39 -32.63 54.36
N LEU A 6 1.75 -33.64 55.15
CA LEU A 6 3.10 -34.23 55.17
C LEU A 6 3.46 -34.90 53.83
N ILE A 7 2.48 -35.55 53.19
CA ILE A 7 2.66 -36.21 51.90
C ILE A 7 2.83 -35.16 50.80
N ARG A 8 2.07 -34.04 50.85
CA ARG A 8 2.24 -32.92 49.90
C ARG A 8 3.63 -32.30 49.97
N LEU A 9 4.15 -32.07 51.18
CA LEU A 9 5.49 -31.52 51.40
C LEU A 9 6.59 -32.47 50.84
N SER A 10 6.38 -33.78 50.97
CA SER A 10 7.30 -34.80 50.43
C SER A 10 7.33 -34.80 48.89
N PHE A 11 6.18 -34.65 48.22
CA PHE A 11 6.12 -34.57 46.76
C PHE A 11 6.77 -33.30 46.21
N GLN A 12 6.57 -32.16 46.86
CA GLN A 12 7.19 -30.89 46.48
C GLN A 12 8.73 -30.96 46.63
N THR A 13 9.21 -31.42 47.78
CA THR A 13 10.65 -31.55 48.05
C THR A 13 11.32 -32.55 47.11
N ASN A 14 10.67 -33.68 46.82
CA ASN A 14 11.19 -34.68 45.90
C ASN A 14 11.22 -34.19 44.44
N TYR A 15 10.19 -33.46 44.00
CA TYR A 15 10.16 -32.87 42.66
C TYR A 15 11.29 -31.85 42.47
N LEU A 16 11.48 -30.93 43.42
CA LEU A 16 12.55 -29.92 43.37
C LEU A 16 13.95 -30.57 43.40
N PHE A 17 14.14 -31.61 44.22
CA PHE A 17 15.37 -32.38 44.24
C PHE A 17 15.63 -33.07 42.90
N MET A 18 14.63 -33.75 42.33
CA MET A 18 14.77 -34.40 41.02
C MET A 18 15.00 -33.39 39.89
N LYS A 19 14.31 -32.24 39.90
CA LYS A 19 14.53 -31.14 38.95
C LYS A 19 15.98 -30.65 38.99
N SER A 20 16.53 -30.44 40.19
CA SER A 20 17.94 -30.07 40.38
C SER A 20 18.91 -31.11 39.78
N ARG A 21 18.62 -32.41 39.95
CA ARG A 21 19.44 -33.50 39.37
C ARG A 21 19.36 -33.58 37.85
N VAL A 22 18.19 -33.30 37.27
CA VAL A 22 18.03 -33.27 35.81
C VAL A 22 18.72 -32.05 35.20
N LEU A 23 18.60 -30.87 35.85
CA LEU A 23 19.28 -29.65 35.43
C LEU A 23 20.82 -29.74 35.53
N SER A 24 21.35 -30.59 36.42
CA SER A 24 22.79 -30.83 36.54
C SER A 24 23.40 -31.68 35.42
N ARG A 25 22.57 -32.25 34.52
CA ARG A 25 23.09 -33.02 33.39
C ARG A 25 23.57 -32.08 32.28
N PRO A 26 24.74 -32.36 31.66
CA PRO A 26 25.21 -31.59 30.53
C PRO A 26 24.26 -31.80 29.34
N VAL A 27 23.96 -30.70 28.67
CA VAL A 27 23.10 -30.66 27.49
C VAL A 27 23.98 -30.47 26.26
N ALA A 28 23.56 -31.01 25.11
CA ALA A 28 24.30 -30.85 23.86
C ALA A 28 24.52 -29.35 23.57
N PRO A 29 25.77 -28.90 23.35
CA PRO A 29 26.04 -27.50 23.06
C PRO A 29 25.52 -27.12 21.67
N MET A 30 25.22 -25.84 21.48
CA MET A 30 24.83 -25.30 20.18
C MET A 30 25.98 -25.47 19.17
N GLN A 31 25.66 -25.90 17.95
CA GLN A 31 26.65 -26.08 16.89
C GLN A 31 27.14 -24.72 16.37
N GLN A 32 28.46 -24.56 16.21
CA GLN A 32 29.07 -23.30 15.74
C GLN A 32 28.55 -22.87 14.36
N GLN A 33 28.24 -23.84 13.48
CA GLN A 33 27.69 -23.58 12.15
C GLN A 33 26.35 -22.83 12.21
N TRP A 34 25.54 -23.07 13.23
CA TRP A 34 24.28 -22.35 13.43
C TRP A 34 24.60 -20.89 13.75
N LEU A 35 25.48 -20.64 14.71
CA LEU A 35 25.93 -19.29 15.08
C LEU A 35 26.50 -18.52 13.89
N THR A 36 27.32 -19.17 13.06
CA THR A 36 27.88 -18.56 11.85
C THR A 36 26.78 -18.22 10.84
N SER A 37 25.82 -19.11 10.62
CA SER A 37 24.69 -18.88 9.70
C SER A 37 23.84 -17.70 10.16
N ILE A 38 23.66 -17.54 11.47
CA ILE A 38 22.93 -16.43 12.11
C ILE A 38 23.66 -15.11 11.87
N LEU A 39 24.97 -15.09 12.14
CA LEU A 39 25.79 -13.90 11.95
C LEU A 39 25.85 -13.50 10.48
N MET A 40 25.84 -14.44 9.53
CA MET A 40 25.84 -14.14 8.09
C MET A 40 24.63 -13.33 7.61
N LEU A 41 23.52 -13.36 8.36
CA LEU A 41 22.31 -12.60 8.04
C LEU A 41 22.40 -11.14 8.42
N VAL A 42 23.32 -10.81 9.32
CA VAL A 42 23.55 -9.42 9.72
C VAL A 42 24.41 -8.75 8.63
N PRO A 43 23.93 -7.69 7.97
CA PRO A 43 24.70 -6.96 6.96
C PRO A 43 26.06 -6.49 7.50
N GLN A 44 27.10 -6.59 6.67
CA GLN A 44 28.47 -6.28 7.07
C GLN A 44 28.70 -4.85 7.62
N PRO A 45 28.04 -3.80 7.09
CA PRO A 45 28.13 -2.44 7.65
C PRO A 45 27.62 -2.33 9.09
N LEU A 46 26.78 -3.28 9.52
CA LEU A 46 26.26 -3.32 10.89
C LEU A 46 27.22 -4.05 11.85
N LYS A 47 28.12 -4.89 11.34
CA LYS A 47 29.13 -5.60 12.14
C LYS A 47 30.40 -4.80 12.35
N GLU A 48 30.80 -3.99 11.37
CA GLU A 48 31.99 -3.15 11.46
C GLU A 48 31.93 -2.21 12.68
N GLY A 49 32.96 -2.27 13.52
CA GLY A 49 33.06 -1.48 14.76
C GLY A 49 32.19 -1.97 15.93
N ARG A 50 31.46 -3.08 15.79
CA ARG A 50 30.57 -3.66 16.81
C ARG A 50 30.86 -5.15 17.09
N GLU A 51 32.11 -5.57 16.89
CA GLU A 51 32.55 -6.96 17.09
C GLU A 51 32.29 -7.47 18.52
N LEU A 52 32.56 -6.63 19.51
CA LEU A 52 32.32 -6.91 20.93
C LEU A 52 30.84 -7.15 21.25
N LEU A 53 29.93 -6.45 20.57
CA LEU A 53 28.48 -6.65 20.72
C LEU A 53 28.01 -7.92 20.04
N ALA A 54 28.60 -8.27 18.89
CA ALA A 54 28.31 -9.52 18.20
C ALA A 54 28.75 -10.74 19.01
N GLU A 55 29.88 -10.67 19.71
CA GLU A 55 30.32 -11.70 20.65
C GLU A 55 29.40 -11.81 21.87
N GLN A 56 28.97 -10.69 22.45
CA GLN A 56 28.01 -10.68 23.56
C GLN A 56 26.66 -11.31 23.18
N LEU A 57 26.15 -10.96 21.99
CA LEU A 57 24.91 -11.53 21.45
C LEU A 57 25.08 -13.04 21.19
N SER A 58 26.22 -13.45 20.65
CA SER A 58 26.52 -14.87 20.40
C SER A 58 26.52 -15.70 21.68
N GLU A 59 27.11 -15.16 22.76
CA GLU A 59 27.13 -15.80 24.06
C GLU A 59 25.73 -15.83 24.71
N GLU A 60 24.93 -14.81 24.47
CA GLU A 60 23.54 -14.75 24.89
C GLU A 60 22.67 -15.81 24.22
N ILE A 61 22.73 -15.93 22.89
CA ILE A 61 22.08 -16.98 22.10
C ILE A 61 22.47 -18.37 22.63
N ARG A 62 23.75 -18.58 22.91
CA ARG A 62 24.28 -19.85 23.42
C ARG A 62 23.69 -20.19 24.80
N ARG A 63 23.58 -19.20 25.70
CA ARG A 63 22.99 -19.38 27.04
C ARG A 63 21.49 -19.66 26.96
N ASP A 64 20.77 -18.98 26.09
CA ASP A 64 19.33 -19.15 25.91
C ASP A 64 19.01 -20.53 25.32
N PHE A 65 19.79 -20.99 24.35
CA PHE A 65 19.70 -22.35 23.83
C PHE A 65 19.93 -23.40 24.92
N GLU A 66 20.97 -23.21 25.76
CA GLU A 66 21.26 -24.12 26.87
C GLU A 66 20.12 -24.13 27.91
N LYS A 67 19.55 -22.96 28.24
CA LYS A 67 18.41 -22.82 29.15
C LYS A 67 17.19 -23.55 28.60
N SER A 68 16.83 -23.31 27.35
CA SER A 68 15.67 -23.93 26.68
C SER A 68 15.80 -25.45 26.63
N MET A 69 16.98 -25.96 26.28
CA MET A 69 17.20 -27.40 26.17
C MET A 69 17.22 -28.07 27.56
N LYS A 70 17.74 -27.40 28.60
CA LYS A 70 17.59 -27.87 30.00
C LYS A 70 16.13 -27.93 30.44
N SER A 71 15.34 -26.90 30.11
CA SER A 71 13.89 -26.85 30.36
C SER A 71 13.18 -28.03 29.69
N SER A 72 13.48 -28.30 28.41
CA SER A 72 12.92 -29.43 27.66
C SER A 72 13.26 -30.79 28.26
N VAL A 73 14.51 -31.00 28.71
CA VAL A 73 14.91 -32.27 29.35
C VAL A 73 14.17 -32.47 30.68
N VAL A 74 14.00 -31.42 31.48
CA VAL A 74 13.22 -31.48 32.73
C VAL A 74 11.78 -31.91 32.46
N GLN A 75 11.12 -31.30 31.47
CA GLN A 75 9.72 -31.58 31.16
C GLN A 75 9.50 -32.97 30.52
N ARG A 76 10.48 -33.49 29.78
CA ARG A 76 10.41 -34.87 29.23
C ARG A 76 10.62 -35.94 30.28
N VAL A 77 11.43 -35.67 31.31
CA VAL A 77 11.84 -36.66 32.32
C VAL A 77 10.96 -36.60 33.57
N LEU A 78 10.46 -35.41 33.94
CA LEU A 78 9.71 -35.17 35.16
C LEU A 78 8.30 -34.68 34.85
N LEU A 79 7.30 -35.36 35.41
CA LEU A 79 5.93 -34.86 35.44
C LEU A 79 5.76 -33.92 36.64
N LYS A 80 5.31 -32.69 36.39
CA LYS A 80 5.01 -31.72 37.45
C LYS A 80 3.81 -32.22 38.27
N PRO A 81 3.95 -32.44 39.59
CA PRO A 81 2.84 -32.88 40.42
C PRO A 81 1.86 -31.73 40.70
N ASN A 82 0.56 -32.01 40.66
CA ASN A 82 -0.49 -31.01 40.92
C ASN A 82 -0.67 -30.79 42.43
N VAL A 83 0.21 -29.99 43.04
CA VAL A 83 0.24 -29.66 44.47
C VAL A 83 0.45 -28.16 44.68
N LYS A 84 -0.31 -27.57 45.62
CA LYS A 84 -0.16 -26.15 46.03
C LYS A 84 1.27 -25.89 46.53
N GLY A 85 1.91 -24.82 46.06
CA GLY A 85 3.31 -24.46 46.36
C GLY A 85 4.33 -24.71 45.23
N LEU A 86 3.88 -25.18 44.06
CA LEU A 86 4.66 -25.25 42.81
C LEU A 86 4.08 -24.32 41.73
N GLU A 87 3.31 -23.31 42.13
CA GLU A 87 2.59 -22.39 41.25
C GLU A 87 3.55 -21.36 40.59
N ASP A 88 4.64 -21.01 41.29
CA ASP A 88 5.69 -20.10 40.80
C ASP A 88 6.74 -20.80 39.90
N GLU A 89 6.65 -22.12 39.73
CA GLU A 89 7.55 -22.88 38.86
C GLU A 89 7.07 -22.76 37.40
N GLU A 90 7.82 -22.01 36.58
CA GLU A 90 7.54 -21.75 35.15
C GLU A 90 7.08 -23.03 34.42
N ASP A 91 5.78 -23.09 34.12
CA ASP A 91 5.22 -24.01 33.12
C ASP A 91 5.46 -23.41 31.74
N GLU A 92 6.73 -23.32 31.34
CA GLU A 92 7.08 -23.03 29.95
C GLU A 92 6.40 -24.12 29.09
N PRO A 93 5.56 -23.81 28.09
CA PRO A 93 5.01 -24.84 27.23
C PRO A 93 6.16 -25.64 26.62
N LEU A 94 6.04 -26.97 26.55
CA LEU A 94 7.00 -27.80 25.81
C LEU A 94 7.29 -27.11 24.47
N PRO A 95 8.55 -26.88 24.05
CA PRO A 95 8.80 -26.78 22.63
C PRO A 95 8.26 -28.09 22.09
N SER A 96 7.16 -28.02 21.36
CA SER A 96 6.56 -29.21 20.74
C SER A 96 7.72 -29.95 20.10
N LEU A 97 7.86 -31.26 20.37
CA LEU A 97 8.73 -32.14 19.57
C LEU A 97 8.59 -31.71 18.09
N PRO A 98 9.64 -31.80 17.26
CA PRO A 98 9.54 -31.35 15.88
C PRO A 98 8.50 -32.23 15.18
N LEU A 99 7.23 -31.84 15.26
CA LEU A 99 6.26 -31.99 14.21
C LEU A 99 7.02 -31.49 13.01
N SER A 100 7.20 -32.36 12.02
CA SER A 100 7.97 -32.02 10.85
C SER A 100 7.47 -30.64 10.38
N PRO A 101 8.35 -29.71 9.98
CA PRO A 101 7.92 -28.42 9.46
C PRO A 101 6.82 -28.58 8.41
N HIS A 102 6.85 -29.70 7.69
CA HIS A 102 5.84 -30.14 6.74
C HIS A 102 4.41 -30.28 7.31
N ASP A 103 4.21 -30.64 8.58
CA ASP A 103 2.88 -30.87 9.18
C ASP A 103 2.25 -29.59 9.74
N LEU A 104 3.05 -28.67 10.30
CA LEU A 104 2.59 -27.34 10.72
C LEU A 104 2.39 -26.40 9.53
N ILE A 105 3.30 -26.48 8.55
CA ILE A 105 3.11 -25.86 7.24
C ILE A 105 1.90 -26.50 6.58
N SER A 106 1.73 -27.83 6.58
CA SER A 106 0.51 -28.43 6.01
C SER A 106 -0.76 -27.99 6.73
N LEU A 107 -0.80 -27.75 8.05
CA LEU A 107 -2.02 -27.29 8.70
C LEU A 107 -2.33 -25.81 8.36
N TYR A 108 -1.30 -24.95 8.30
CA TYR A 108 -1.46 -23.53 7.99
C TYR A 108 -1.65 -23.28 6.48
N VAL A 109 -0.95 -24.04 5.65
CA VAL A 109 -1.10 -24.11 4.19
C VAL A 109 -2.43 -24.76 3.86
N VAL A 110 -2.86 -25.87 4.47
CA VAL A 110 -4.21 -26.44 4.22
C VAL A 110 -5.31 -25.50 4.70
N MET A 111 -5.12 -24.71 5.77
CA MET A 111 -6.08 -23.67 6.16
C MET A 111 -6.07 -22.44 5.23
N SER A 112 -4.91 -22.06 4.69
CA SER A 112 -4.75 -20.87 3.83
C SER A 112 -4.96 -21.15 2.33
N ILE A 113 -4.73 -22.39 1.88
CA ILE A 113 -4.89 -22.88 0.51
C ILE A 113 -6.33 -23.33 0.25
N LYS A 114 -7.04 -23.83 1.26
CA LYS A 114 -8.44 -24.27 1.08
C LYS A 114 -9.42 -23.14 0.74
N GLU A 115 -9.00 -21.88 0.90
CA GLU A 115 -9.79 -20.71 0.50
C GLU A 115 -9.23 -19.97 -0.73
N ARG A 116 -8.07 -20.38 -1.28
CA ARG A 116 -7.38 -19.62 -2.34
C ARG A 116 -6.55 -20.47 -3.30
N VAL A 117 -7.17 -21.44 -3.99
CA VAL A 117 -6.62 -21.91 -5.26
C VAL A 117 -7.74 -22.03 -6.28
N GLU A 118 -7.76 -21.08 -7.20
CA GLU A 118 -7.61 -21.41 -8.61
C GLU A 118 -6.43 -20.60 -9.15
N LEU A 119 -5.34 -21.33 -9.44
CA LEU A 119 -4.45 -21.21 -10.61
C LEU A 119 -3.73 -19.87 -10.85
N ASP A 120 -2.52 -19.80 -11.38
CA ASP A 120 -1.39 -20.70 -11.61
C ASP A 120 -0.29 -19.76 -12.16
N GLN A 121 0.97 -20.15 -12.07
CA GLN A 121 2.14 -19.50 -12.70
C GLN A 121 2.66 -18.18 -12.08
N ILE A 122 3.80 -18.26 -11.38
CA ILE A 122 5.05 -17.46 -11.59
C ILE A 122 6.06 -17.74 -10.43
N PRO A 123 7.38 -17.77 -10.68
CA PRO A 123 8.38 -18.47 -9.88
C PRO A 123 9.12 -17.57 -8.86
N TYR A 124 8.37 -16.88 -7.99
CA TYR A 124 8.93 -16.15 -6.83
C TYR A 124 8.63 -16.82 -5.48
N SER A 125 7.83 -17.90 -5.49
CA SER A 125 7.46 -18.67 -4.29
C SER A 125 8.67 -19.28 -3.58
N LYS A 126 9.72 -19.70 -4.29
CA LYS A 126 10.83 -20.44 -3.67
C LYS A 126 11.72 -19.56 -2.80
N TYR A 127 11.99 -18.32 -3.21
CA TYR A 127 12.80 -17.39 -2.42
C TYR A 127 12.01 -16.76 -1.26
N PHE A 128 10.72 -16.52 -1.43
CA PHE A 128 9.86 -15.99 -0.36
C PHE A 128 9.54 -17.05 0.70
N SER A 129 9.22 -18.29 0.29
CA SER A 129 9.03 -19.41 1.22
C SER A 129 10.34 -19.80 1.91
N SER A 130 11.47 -19.83 1.21
CA SER A 130 12.76 -20.09 1.87
C SER A 130 13.21 -18.92 2.75
N ALA A 131 12.92 -17.66 2.40
CA ALA A 131 13.23 -16.52 3.26
C ALA A 131 12.35 -16.50 4.51
N ILE A 132 11.06 -16.86 4.42
CA ILE A 132 10.16 -16.99 5.56
C ILE A 132 10.47 -18.22 6.39
N GLU A 133 10.72 -19.39 5.80
CA GLU A 133 11.17 -20.59 6.53
C GLU A 133 12.48 -20.31 7.24
N PHE A 134 13.40 -19.59 6.60
CA PHE A 134 14.67 -19.22 7.19
C PHE A 134 14.50 -18.14 8.27
N TYR A 135 13.64 -17.13 8.09
CA TYR A 135 13.27 -16.16 9.13
C TYR A 135 12.61 -16.86 10.33
N PHE A 136 11.70 -17.80 10.09
CA PHE A 136 11.03 -18.58 11.14
C PHE A 136 11.99 -19.54 11.85
N GLN A 137 12.87 -20.24 11.12
CA GLN A 137 13.81 -21.20 11.70
C GLN A 137 15.00 -20.53 12.39
N THR A 138 15.49 -19.39 11.90
CA THR A 138 16.59 -18.68 12.55
C THR A 138 16.08 -17.73 13.65
N TRP A 139 15.10 -16.86 13.43
CA TRP A 139 14.74 -15.85 14.44
C TRP A 139 14.00 -16.38 15.67
N ILE A 140 13.29 -17.50 15.59
CA ILE A 140 12.60 -18.08 16.77
C ILE A 140 13.60 -18.53 17.84
N PHE A 141 14.86 -18.82 17.49
CA PHE A 141 15.82 -19.40 18.43
C PHE A 141 16.79 -18.39 19.08
N ILE A 142 16.80 -17.12 18.66
CA ILE A 142 18.02 -16.30 18.80
C ILE A 142 17.84 -14.99 19.56
N ILE A 143 16.64 -14.39 19.60
CA ILE A 143 16.45 -13.15 20.34
C ILE A 143 15.16 -13.21 21.17
N PHE A 144 15.38 -13.45 22.46
CA PHE A 144 14.79 -12.75 23.60
C PHE A 144 13.27 -12.71 23.75
N THR A 145 12.84 -13.16 24.94
CA THR A 145 11.54 -12.91 25.58
C THR A 145 10.29 -13.30 24.79
N SER A 146 9.34 -13.94 25.48
CA SER A 146 8.00 -14.27 24.95
C SER A 146 7.34 -13.11 24.18
N SER A 147 7.64 -11.86 24.55
CA SER A 147 7.13 -10.63 23.93
C SER A 147 7.57 -10.36 22.48
N VAL A 148 8.80 -10.70 22.06
CA VAL A 148 9.25 -10.49 20.67
C VAL A 148 8.59 -11.49 19.72
N PHE A 149 8.38 -12.72 20.16
CA PHE A 149 7.60 -13.72 19.44
C PHE A 149 6.16 -13.25 19.21
N PHE A 150 5.52 -12.70 20.26
CA PHE A 150 4.17 -12.14 20.13
C PHE A 150 4.12 -10.96 19.14
N LEU A 151 5.13 -10.08 19.10
CA LEU A 151 5.20 -9.00 18.12
C LEU A 151 5.19 -9.50 16.67
N VAL A 152 5.95 -10.56 16.39
CA VAL A 152 5.99 -11.17 15.06
C VAL A 152 4.65 -11.87 14.76
N ALA A 153 4.06 -12.57 15.73
CA ALA A 153 2.75 -13.18 15.58
C ALA A 153 1.64 -12.15 15.29
N PHE A 154 1.63 -11.01 16.00
CA PHE A 154 0.68 -9.91 15.76
C PHE A 154 0.87 -9.27 14.38
N TYR A 155 2.10 -9.22 13.86
CA TYR A 155 2.34 -8.77 12.50
C TYR A 155 1.65 -9.69 11.48
N PHE A 156 1.84 -11.01 11.56
CA PHE A 156 1.23 -11.94 10.62
C PHE A 156 -0.29 -12.05 10.76
N ALA A 157 -0.81 -12.05 12.00
CA ALA A 157 -2.24 -12.11 12.26
C ALA A 157 -2.98 -10.79 11.97
N GLY A 158 -2.30 -9.65 12.11
CA GLY A 158 -2.88 -8.31 12.01
C GLY A 158 -2.53 -7.59 10.71
N LEU A 159 -1.24 -7.31 10.46
CA LEU A 159 -0.79 -6.46 9.34
C LEU A 159 -0.53 -7.23 8.04
N GLY A 160 -0.21 -8.53 8.14
CA GLY A 160 0.13 -9.39 7.00
C GLY A 160 -0.93 -9.44 5.91
N VAL A 161 -2.20 -9.18 6.24
CA VAL A 161 -3.35 -9.24 5.31
C VAL A 161 -3.97 -7.85 5.06
N ILE A 162 -3.51 -6.80 5.75
CA ILE A 162 -4.08 -5.47 5.62
C ILE A 162 -3.50 -4.75 4.40
N PHE A 163 -4.41 -4.23 3.58
CA PHE A 163 -4.14 -3.20 2.59
C PHE A 163 -4.71 -1.88 3.10
N VAL A 164 -3.87 -0.85 3.18
CA VAL A 164 -4.23 0.54 3.53
C VAL A 164 -5.20 1.11 2.49
N LEU A 165 -4.98 0.75 1.22
CA LEU A 165 -5.92 0.94 0.12
C LEU A 165 -6.25 -0.43 -0.44
N ARG A 166 -7.51 -0.86 -0.41
CA ARG A 166 -7.93 -2.04 -1.17
C ARG A 166 -8.03 -1.67 -2.65
N PRO A 167 -7.06 -2.03 -3.48
CA PRO A 167 -7.01 -1.51 -4.84
C PRO A 167 -8.18 -2.03 -5.67
N SER A 168 -8.64 -3.25 -5.38
CA SER A 168 -9.79 -3.88 -6.04
C SER A 168 -11.13 -3.18 -5.77
N GLU A 169 -11.37 -2.74 -4.52
CA GLU A 169 -12.63 -2.06 -4.13
C GLU A 169 -12.65 -0.58 -4.51
N THR A 170 -11.47 0.06 -4.53
CA THR A 170 -11.32 1.49 -4.83
C THR A 170 -11.19 1.76 -6.34
N PHE A 171 -10.49 0.91 -7.08
CA PHE A 171 -10.14 1.17 -8.49
C PHE A 171 -10.68 0.13 -9.49
N CYS A 172 -10.85 -1.12 -9.06
CA CYS A 172 -11.09 -2.24 -9.98
C CYS A 172 -12.58 -2.56 -10.21
N SER A 173 -13.50 -1.91 -9.48
CA SER A 173 -14.93 -2.09 -9.74
C SER A 173 -15.35 -1.23 -10.92
N ARG A 174 -15.25 -1.77 -12.15
CA ARG A 174 -15.89 -1.20 -13.36
C ARG A 174 -17.39 -0.88 -13.15
N LEU A 175 -17.99 -1.45 -12.10
CA LEU A 175 -19.34 -1.16 -11.58
C LEU A 175 -19.55 0.26 -11.03
N LYS A 176 -18.51 0.96 -10.55
CA LYS A 176 -18.63 2.33 -10.01
C LYS A 176 -18.58 3.42 -11.11
N GLY A 177 -18.24 3.04 -12.34
CA GLY A 177 -18.03 3.96 -13.44
C GLY A 177 -16.71 4.75 -13.34
N PRO A 178 -16.45 5.66 -14.29
CA PRO A 178 -15.22 6.44 -14.34
C PRO A 178 -15.03 7.35 -13.12
N ILE A 179 -13.79 7.47 -12.63
CA ILE A 179 -13.46 8.17 -11.38
C ILE A 179 -12.89 9.57 -11.68
N GLY A 180 -13.43 10.61 -11.04
CA GLY A 180 -12.86 11.97 -11.12
C GLY A 180 -11.66 12.16 -10.20
N CYS A 181 -10.72 13.05 -10.57
CA CYS A 181 -9.49 13.28 -9.80
C CYS A 181 -9.73 13.68 -8.33
N GLU A 182 -10.67 14.59 -8.07
CA GLU A 182 -10.98 15.01 -6.69
C GLU A 182 -11.71 13.93 -5.90
N SER A 183 -12.60 13.17 -6.53
CA SER A 183 -13.22 11.99 -5.90
C SER A 183 -12.16 10.97 -5.50
N LEU A 184 -11.20 10.71 -6.38
CA LEU A 184 -10.08 9.81 -6.11
C LEU A 184 -9.28 10.26 -4.88
N LYS A 185 -8.85 11.52 -4.83
CA LYS A 185 -8.09 12.07 -3.70
C LYS A 185 -8.86 11.94 -2.38
N ASN A 186 -10.17 12.22 -2.41
CA ASN A 186 -11.05 12.12 -1.24
C ASN A 186 -11.21 10.67 -0.78
N ASP A 187 -11.54 9.75 -1.69
CA ASP A 187 -11.75 8.34 -1.39
C ASP A 187 -10.48 7.69 -0.82
N VAL A 188 -9.33 8.02 -1.41
CA VAL A 188 -8.03 7.56 -0.93
C VAL A 188 -7.74 8.11 0.47
N SER A 189 -7.96 9.40 0.69
CA SER A 189 -7.73 10.03 2.00
C SER A 189 -8.61 9.44 3.11
N VAL A 190 -9.89 9.19 2.81
CA VAL A 190 -10.84 8.54 3.72
C VAL A 190 -10.41 7.09 3.98
N SER A 191 -10.00 6.36 2.94
CA SER A 191 -9.58 4.96 3.06
C SER A 191 -8.33 4.82 3.92
N CYS A 192 -7.28 5.62 3.67
CA CYS A 192 -6.07 5.64 4.48
C CYS A 192 -6.39 5.98 5.94
N SER A 193 -7.25 6.99 6.19
CA SER A 193 -7.61 7.38 7.57
C SER A 193 -8.39 6.29 8.31
N LYS A 194 -9.27 5.56 7.61
CA LYS A 194 -9.99 4.41 8.17
C LYS A 194 -9.04 3.25 8.47
N ALA A 195 -8.12 2.97 7.56
CA ALA A 195 -7.12 1.92 7.72
C ALA A 195 -6.18 2.23 8.89
N GLU A 196 -5.70 3.46 8.99
CA GLU A 196 -4.86 3.93 10.10
C GLU A 196 -5.54 3.74 11.46
N LYS A 197 -6.79 4.20 11.61
CA LYS A 197 -7.57 3.96 12.84
C LYS A 197 -7.72 2.48 13.15
N LYS A 198 -7.98 1.65 12.14
CA LYS A 198 -8.11 0.21 12.32
C LYS A 198 -6.79 -0.40 12.81
N ILE A 199 -5.68 -0.08 12.17
CA ILE A 199 -4.34 -0.57 12.54
C ILE A 199 -3.97 -0.15 13.96
N LEU A 200 -4.24 1.11 14.33
CA LEU A 200 -3.99 1.63 15.67
C LEU A 200 -4.83 0.90 16.73
N ASN A 201 -6.10 0.60 16.43
CA ASN A 201 -7.02 -0.04 17.37
C ASN A 201 -6.84 -1.57 17.47
N THR A 202 -6.19 -2.21 16.49
CA THR A 202 -5.97 -3.66 16.49
C THR A 202 -4.51 -4.02 16.72
N TRP A 203 -3.65 -3.80 15.73
CA TRP A 203 -2.24 -4.19 15.81
C TRP A 203 -1.52 -3.41 16.90
N TYR A 204 -1.62 -2.09 16.92
CA TYR A 204 -0.88 -1.28 17.89
C TYR A 204 -1.36 -1.53 19.33
N GLN A 205 -2.68 -1.61 19.57
CA GLN A 205 -3.20 -2.01 20.88
C GLN A 205 -2.77 -3.42 21.29
N GLY A 206 -2.73 -4.37 20.34
CA GLY A 206 -2.22 -5.72 20.58
C GLY A 206 -0.76 -5.70 21.02
N VAL A 207 0.10 -4.94 20.32
CA VAL A 207 1.49 -4.74 20.69
C VAL A 207 1.62 -4.13 22.08
N VAL A 208 0.93 -3.03 22.35
CA VAL A 208 0.94 -2.39 23.68
C VAL A 208 0.53 -3.37 24.77
N SER A 209 -0.53 -4.16 24.55
CA SER A 209 -1.03 -5.12 25.55
C SER A 209 0.00 -6.18 25.95
N VAL A 210 0.91 -6.55 25.03
CA VAL A 210 2.03 -7.45 25.33
C VAL A 210 2.98 -6.77 26.31
N PHE A 211 3.40 -5.55 26.03
CA PHE A 211 4.41 -4.84 26.82
C PHE A 211 3.89 -4.25 28.13
N THR A 212 2.57 -4.20 28.34
CA THR A 212 1.97 -3.86 29.62
C THR A 212 2.07 -5.00 30.65
N GLN A 213 2.32 -6.24 30.21
CA GLN A 213 2.45 -7.39 31.13
C GLN A 213 3.86 -7.43 31.73
N GLU A 214 3.98 -7.65 33.05
CA GLU A 214 5.29 -7.78 33.73
C GLU A 214 6.16 -8.90 33.13
N ALA A 215 5.51 -9.95 32.61
CA ALA A 215 6.16 -11.06 31.92
C ALA A 215 6.87 -10.63 30.63
N ALA A 216 6.52 -9.50 30.01
CA ALA A 216 7.15 -9.04 28.76
C ALA A 216 8.60 -8.59 28.93
N LEU A 217 8.98 -8.22 30.15
CA LEU A 217 10.34 -7.84 30.55
C LEU A 217 11.07 -8.99 31.27
N SER A 218 10.45 -10.17 31.39
CA SER A 218 11.04 -11.31 32.10
C SER A 218 12.37 -11.74 31.46
N GLY A 219 13.48 -11.54 32.17
CA GLY A 219 14.83 -11.85 31.68
C GLY A 219 15.59 -10.68 31.04
N VAL A 220 14.97 -9.50 30.88
CA VAL A 220 15.67 -8.28 30.43
C VAL A 220 16.33 -7.58 31.62
N LYS A 221 17.64 -7.36 31.56
CA LYS A 221 18.35 -6.63 32.62
C LYS A 221 18.04 -5.14 32.55
N LEU A 222 17.97 -4.47 33.72
CA LEU A 222 17.64 -3.05 33.82
C LEU A 222 18.57 -2.15 32.99
N ASN A 223 19.86 -2.50 32.90
CA ASN A 223 20.86 -1.78 32.10
C ASN A 223 20.74 -2.01 30.58
N GLN A 224 19.99 -3.03 30.15
CA GLN A 224 19.73 -3.37 28.74
C GLN A 224 18.35 -2.90 28.27
N LEU A 225 17.50 -2.38 29.17
CA LEU A 225 16.14 -1.97 28.88
C LEU A 225 16.04 -0.92 27.75
N GLY A 226 17.00 0.01 27.69
CA GLY A 226 17.07 0.99 26.62
C GLY A 226 17.31 0.37 25.24
N SER A 227 18.27 -0.55 25.16
CA SER A 227 18.58 -1.29 23.93
C SER A 227 17.42 -2.21 23.52
N PHE A 228 16.76 -2.85 24.48
CA PHE A 228 15.58 -3.67 24.24
C PHE A 228 14.45 -2.88 23.56
N TYR A 229 14.06 -1.74 24.11
CA TYR A 229 13.03 -0.89 23.48
C TYR A 229 13.48 -0.34 22.13
N SER A 230 14.77 -0.03 21.94
CA SER A 230 15.29 0.36 20.63
C SER A 230 15.14 -0.76 19.58
N CYS A 231 15.30 -2.03 19.97
CA CYS A 231 15.03 -3.17 19.10
C CYS A 231 13.54 -3.30 18.77
N VAL A 232 12.66 -3.14 19.77
CA VAL A 232 11.20 -3.14 19.57
C VAL A 232 10.77 -2.05 18.61
N ASP A 233 11.24 -0.82 18.84
CA ASP A 233 10.93 0.33 17.98
C ASP A 233 11.42 0.09 16.55
N THR A 234 12.64 -0.43 16.37
CA THR A 234 13.19 -0.77 15.05
C THR A 234 12.35 -1.83 14.33
N LEU A 235 11.94 -2.88 15.05
CA LEU A 235 11.12 -3.95 14.49
C LEU A 235 9.75 -3.42 14.04
N MET A 236 9.06 -2.67 14.91
CA MET A 236 7.76 -2.08 14.59
C MET A 236 7.88 -1.08 13.42
N SER A 237 8.91 -0.25 13.40
CA SER A 237 9.22 0.64 12.29
C SER A 237 9.36 -0.11 10.96
N ASN A 238 10.10 -1.21 10.93
CA ASN A 238 10.27 -2.03 9.73
C ASN A 238 8.96 -2.67 9.29
N GLN A 239 8.14 -3.15 10.22
CA GLN A 239 6.82 -3.71 9.92
C GLN A 239 5.88 -2.68 9.26
N LEU A 240 5.89 -1.43 9.76
CA LEU A 240 5.12 -0.34 9.16
C LEU A 240 5.64 0.04 7.77
N LYS A 241 6.96 0.14 7.60
CA LYS A 241 7.58 0.44 6.30
C LYS A 241 7.27 -0.63 5.25
N GLU A 242 7.34 -1.90 5.63
CA GLU A 242 7.00 -3.02 4.75
C GLU A 242 5.53 -2.99 4.34
N LEU A 243 4.63 -2.74 5.30
CA LEU A 243 3.20 -2.57 5.02
C LEU A 243 2.95 -1.45 4.00
N LEU A 244 3.54 -0.26 4.21
CA LEU A 244 3.37 0.87 3.30
C LEU A 244 3.97 0.58 1.92
N THR A 245 5.16 -0.06 1.87
CA THR A 245 5.85 -0.42 0.63
C THR A 245 4.99 -1.34 -0.22
N ARG A 246 4.49 -2.43 0.38
CA ARG A 246 3.58 -3.38 -0.30
C ARG A 246 2.30 -2.72 -0.82
N ASN A 247 1.79 -1.70 -0.13
CA ASN A 247 0.61 -0.96 -0.59
C ASN A 247 0.92 -0.07 -1.80
N VAL A 248 2.09 0.57 -1.83
CA VAL A 248 2.56 1.31 -3.00
C VAL A 248 2.77 0.38 -4.18
N GLU A 249 3.44 -0.75 -3.99
CA GLU A 249 3.67 -1.76 -5.04
C GLU A 249 2.35 -2.29 -5.60
N ALA A 250 1.39 -2.62 -4.73
CA ALA A 250 0.07 -3.10 -5.15
C ALA A 250 -0.70 -2.04 -5.96
N PHE A 251 -0.55 -0.75 -5.62
CA PHE A 251 -1.15 0.33 -6.39
C PHE A 251 -0.47 0.49 -7.76
N VAL A 252 0.86 0.49 -7.81
CA VAL A 252 1.62 0.59 -9.07
C VAL A 252 1.29 -0.58 -10.00
N LYS A 253 1.07 -1.78 -9.45
CA LYS A 253 0.68 -2.98 -10.20
C LYS A 253 -0.65 -2.83 -10.94
N LEU A 254 -1.55 -1.93 -10.52
CA LEU A 254 -2.77 -1.64 -11.28
C LEU A 254 -2.50 -1.05 -12.68
N PHE A 255 -1.31 -0.48 -12.88
CA PHE A 255 -0.89 0.15 -14.13
C PHE A 255 0.04 -0.75 -14.95
N ASP A 256 0.08 -2.06 -14.64
CA ASP A 256 0.87 -3.02 -15.39
C ASP A 256 0.38 -3.09 -16.85
N PRO A 257 1.24 -2.84 -17.86
CA PRO A 257 0.86 -2.92 -19.26
C PRO A 257 0.35 -4.31 -19.69
N GLU A 258 0.79 -5.37 -19.00
CA GLU A 258 0.41 -6.76 -19.27
C GLU A 258 -0.97 -7.11 -18.67
N ASP A 259 -1.38 -6.46 -17.58
CA ASP A 259 -2.69 -6.65 -16.94
C ASP A 259 -3.53 -5.36 -16.94
N ARG A 260 -4.17 -5.12 -18.09
CA ARG A 260 -5.09 -3.99 -18.27
C ARG A 260 -6.47 -4.20 -17.65
N SER A 261 -6.74 -5.37 -17.07
CA SER A 261 -8.06 -5.65 -16.48
C SER A 261 -8.28 -4.82 -15.21
N CYS A 262 -7.19 -4.56 -14.48
CA CYS A 262 -7.15 -3.82 -13.22
C CYS A 262 -6.91 -2.31 -13.37
N LEU A 263 -6.69 -1.82 -14.60
CA LEU A 263 -6.36 -0.43 -14.89
C LEU A 263 -7.52 0.50 -14.50
N PRO A 264 -7.27 1.57 -13.71
CA PRO A 264 -8.32 2.49 -13.31
C PRO A 264 -8.81 3.32 -14.51
N VAL A 265 -10.12 3.51 -14.59
CA VAL A 265 -10.73 4.39 -15.59
C VAL A 265 -11.02 5.75 -14.97
N LEU A 266 -10.31 6.79 -15.41
CA LEU A 266 -10.42 8.16 -14.93
C LEU A 266 -11.28 9.01 -15.88
N LYS A 267 -11.99 9.97 -15.30
CA LYS A 267 -12.76 10.97 -16.05
C LYS A 267 -11.83 12.07 -16.56
N MET A 268 -12.00 12.42 -17.81
CA MET A 268 -11.39 13.56 -18.47
C MET A 268 -12.41 14.15 -19.43
N GLU A 269 -12.25 15.42 -19.75
CA GLU A 269 -13.19 16.18 -20.55
C GLU A 269 -12.40 16.95 -21.62
N LEU A 270 -12.98 17.09 -22.80
CA LEU A 270 -12.54 18.06 -23.78
C LEU A 270 -13.32 19.34 -23.56
N ILE A 271 -12.59 20.43 -23.36
CA ILE A 271 -13.15 21.75 -23.14
C ILE A 271 -12.58 22.75 -24.15
N LEU A 272 -13.28 23.87 -24.27
CA LEU A 272 -12.81 25.05 -24.99
C LEU A 272 -12.14 25.99 -23.99
N GLY A 273 -10.81 26.10 -24.07
CA GLY A 273 -10.07 27.21 -23.48
C GLY A 273 -10.32 28.52 -24.26
N GLU A 274 -9.62 29.60 -23.91
CA GLU A 274 -9.89 30.92 -24.51
C GLU A 274 -9.79 30.94 -26.05
N LYS A 275 -8.86 30.17 -26.63
CA LYS A 275 -8.61 30.11 -28.08
C LYS A 275 -8.15 28.75 -28.60
N HIS A 276 -8.26 27.70 -27.80
CA HIS A 276 -7.82 26.36 -28.17
C HIS A 276 -8.62 25.29 -27.45
N MET A 277 -8.56 24.07 -27.97
CA MET A 277 -9.18 22.90 -27.36
C MET A 277 -8.16 22.27 -26.41
N GLU A 278 -8.59 21.93 -25.21
CA GLU A 278 -7.71 21.36 -24.20
C GLU A 278 -8.43 20.31 -23.35
N PHE A 279 -7.65 19.58 -22.56
CA PHE A 279 -8.19 18.60 -21.62
C PHE A 279 -8.45 19.23 -20.26
N TYR A 280 -9.56 18.84 -19.65
CA TYR A 280 -9.85 19.07 -18.23
C TYR A 280 -10.16 17.76 -17.50
N PRO A 281 -9.53 17.45 -16.36
CA PRO A 281 -8.35 18.12 -15.82
C PRO A 281 -7.17 18.04 -16.80
N SER A 282 -6.18 18.93 -16.65
CA SER A 282 -4.98 18.89 -17.49
C SER A 282 -4.17 17.62 -17.24
N PHE A 283 -3.25 17.29 -18.17
CA PHE A 283 -2.40 16.11 -17.99
C PHE A 283 -1.60 16.18 -16.67
N GLN A 284 -1.08 17.36 -16.31
CA GLN A 284 -0.38 17.55 -15.05
C GLN A 284 -1.29 17.28 -13.84
N GLN A 285 -2.52 17.79 -13.86
CA GLN A 285 -3.46 17.58 -12.76
C GLN A 285 -3.86 16.11 -12.60
N LEU A 286 -4.02 15.38 -13.72
CA LEU A 286 -4.27 13.95 -13.71
C LEU A 286 -3.07 13.18 -13.11
N GLU A 287 -1.86 13.53 -13.54
CA GLU A 287 -0.62 12.95 -13.02
C GLU A 287 -0.49 13.20 -11.51
N GLU A 288 -0.71 14.44 -11.07
CA GLU A 288 -0.70 14.81 -9.65
C GLU A 288 -1.74 14.04 -8.84
N ALA A 289 -2.94 13.81 -9.39
CA ALA A 289 -3.99 13.05 -8.71
C ALA A 289 -3.61 11.57 -8.53
N VAL A 290 -2.97 10.94 -9.52
CA VAL A 290 -2.49 9.55 -9.40
C VAL A 290 -1.30 9.47 -8.44
N LEU A 291 -0.34 10.40 -8.53
CA LEU A 291 0.82 10.44 -7.63
C LEU A 291 0.45 10.80 -6.19
N PHE A 292 -0.63 11.56 -6.00
CA PHE A 292 -1.18 11.84 -4.68
C PHE A 292 -1.49 10.55 -3.92
N VAL A 293 -1.90 9.47 -4.59
CA VAL A 293 -2.20 8.19 -3.95
C VAL A 293 -0.95 7.62 -3.26
N VAL A 294 0.19 7.60 -3.96
CA VAL A 294 1.47 7.12 -3.40
C VAL A 294 1.89 7.98 -2.22
N ASN A 295 1.82 9.30 -2.36
CA ASN A 295 2.15 10.23 -1.28
C ASN A 295 1.23 10.04 -0.08
N ARG A 296 -0.07 9.84 -0.30
CA ARG A 296 -1.04 9.65 0.78
C ARG A 296 -0.84 8.33 1.51
N ILE A 297 -0.48 7.26 0.82
CA ILE A 297 -0.04 6.00 1.45
C ILE A 297 1.18 6.29 2.34
N GLY A 298 2.21 6.94 1.80
CA GLY A 298 3.43 7.27 2.53
C GLY A 298 3.23 8.17 3.75
N GLN A 299 2.19 9.01 3.76
CA GLN A 299 1.82 9.86 4.90
C GLN A 299 0.98 9.14 5.96
N THR A 300 0.59 7.89 5.73
CA THR A 300 -0.21 7.12 6.70
C THR A 300 0.73 6.56 7.78
N LEU A 301 0.28 6.47 9.04
CA LEU A 301 1.02 5.85 10.16
C LEU A 301 2.34 6.57 10.52
N GLN A 302 2.47 7.87 10.24
CA GLN A 302 3.69 8.65 10.54
C GLN A 302 3.82 9.08 12.01
N ASN A 303 2.70 9.06 12.75
CA ASN A 303 2.65 9.53 14.15
C ASN A 303 2.39 8.40 15.16
N VAL A 304 2.74 7.16 14.81
CA VAL A 304 2.59 6.02 15.73
C VAL A 304 3.64 6.15 16.83
N GLN A 305 3.21 6.17 18.10
CA GLN A 305 4.13 6.28 19.23
C GLN A 305 4.98 5.02 19.41
N THR A 306 6.19 5.18 19.94
CA THR A 306 7.01 4.06 20.44
C THR A 306 6.33 3.43 21.65
N VAL A 307 6.51 2.12 21.83
CA VAL A 307 5.92 1.39 22.98
C VAL A 307 6.41 1.99 24.30
N ARG A 308 7.71 2.33 24.36
CA ARG A 308 8.29 2.98 25.53
C ARG A 308 7.63 4.32 25.83
N SER A 309 7.46 5.18 24.83
CA SER A 309 6.80 6.47 25.04
C SER A 309 5.35 6.30 25.45
N TRP A 310 4.64 5.32 24.91
CA TRP A 310 3.28 5.03 25.33
C TRP A 310 3.21 4.65 26.82
N LEU A 311 4.13 3.79 27.28
CA LEU A 311 4.20 3.36 28.68
C LEU A 311 4.64 4.47 29.65
N THR A 312 5.45 5.42 29.19
CA THR A 312 5.99 6.51 30.03
C THR A 312 5.35 7.87 29.76
N GLU A 313 4.22 7.92 29.06
CA GLU A 313 3.54 9.16 28.63
C GLU A 313 4.46 10.15 27.87
N GLY A 314 5.41 9.62 27.11
CA GLY A 314 6.32 10.37 26.25
C GLY A 314 5.74 10.67 24.86
N THR A 315 6.54 11.32 24.00
CA THR A 315 6.12 11.79 22.67
C THR A 315 6.88 11.18 21.49
N ALA A 316 7.82 10.24 21.72
CA ALA A 316 8.64 9.69 20.64
C ALA A 316 7.83 8.76 19.74
N THR A 317 7.98 8.92 18.43
CA THR A 317 7.27 8.17 17.38
C THR A 317 8.18 7.17 16.65
N LEU A 318 7.55 6.16 16.05
CA LEU A 318 8.19 5.19 15.20
C LEU A 318 8.57 5.83 13.86
N GLY A 319 9.78 5.55 13.38
CA GLY A 319 10.17 5.93 12.02
C GLY A 319 9.50 4.99 11.02
N SER A 320 8.39 5.40 10.42
CA SER A 320 7.62 4.63 9.42
C SER A 320 7.71 5.22 8.00
N GLU A 321 8.57 6.21 7.80
CA GLU A 321 8.79 6.86 6.51
C GLU A 321 9.15 5.85 5.42
N LEU A 322 8.47 5.97 4.27
CA LEU A 322 8.75 5.16 3.10
C LEU A 322 10.16 5.46 2.56
N PRO A 323 10.94 4.44 2.16
CA PRO A 323 12.24 4.66 1.55
C PRO A 323 12.13 5.52 0.27
N THR A 324 13.02 6.51 0.12
CA THR A 324 13.00 7.46 -1.00
C THR A 324 13.05 6.76 -2.36
N HIS A 325 13.79 5.65 -2.47
CA HIS A 325 13.90 4.88 -3.70
C HIS A 325 12.56 4.25 -4.13
N VAL A 326 11.71 3.82 -3.17
CA VAL A 326 10.37 3.27 -3.45
C VAL A 326 9.47 4.35 -4.02
N ILE A 327 9.48 5.54 -3.42
CA ILE A 327 8.68 6.69 -3.89
C ILE A 327 9.12 7.10 -5.31
N ALA A 328 10.42 7.21 -5.55
CA ALA A 328 10.97 7.57 -6.85
C ALA A 328 10.65 6.52 -7.93
N TRP A 329 10.78 5.23 -7.59
CA TRP A 329 10.40 4.13 -8.48
C TRP A 329 8.91 4.16 -8.81
N ALA A 330 8.04 4.28 -7.80
CA ALA A 330 6.60 4.33 -8.01
C ALA A 330 6.19 5.53 -8.88
N ALA A 331 6.74 6.71 -8.57
CA ALA A 331 6.45 7.92 -9.34
C ALA A 331 6.90 7.79 -10.80
N SER A 332 8.13 7.35 -11.06
CA SER A 332 8.64 7.19 -12.43
C SER A 332 7.84 6.15 -13.24
N THR A 333 7.48 5.03 -12.60
CA THR A 333 6.69 3.96 -13.21
C THR A 333 5.28 4.43 -13.56
N LEU A 334 4.58 5.07 -12.61
CA LEU A 334 3.24 5.62 -12.83
C LEU A 334 3.24 6.70 -13.91
N LYS A 335 4.16 7.67 -13.84
CA LYS A 335 4.26 8.73 -14.86
C LYS A 335 4.44 8.16 -16.27
N LYS A 336 5.24 7.09 -16.42
CA LYS A 336 5.39 6.40 -17.69
C LYS A 336 4.06 5.77 -18.14
N ALA A 337 3.44 4.96 -17.28
CA ALA A 337 2.18 4.30 -17.62
C ALA A 337 1.06 5.29 -17.98
N ILE A 338 0.96 6.43 -17.29
CA ILE A 338 -0.03 7.46 -17.60
C ILE A 338 0.25 8.09 -18.97
N ARG A 339 1.52 8.42 -19.28
CA ARG A 339 1.89 8.96 -20.59
C ARG A 339 1.50 8.02 -21.72
N ASP A 340 1.86 6.75 -21.60
CA ASP A 340 1.60 5.73 -22.62
C ASP A 340 0.08 5.55 -22.83
N ASN A 341 -0.72 5.58 -21.76
CA ASN A 341 -2.18 5.48 -21.85
C ASN A 341 -2.88 6.75 -22.39
N LEU A 342 -2.18 7.89 -22.43
CA LEU A 342 -2.72 9.16 -22.92
C LEU A 342 -2.42 9.43 -24.40
N GLU A 343 -1.63 8.58 -25.07
CA GLU A 343 -1.36 8.73 -26.51
C GLU A 343 -2.66 8.67 -27.35
N GLY A 344 -3.56 7.73 -27.03
CA GLY A 344 -4.86 7.61 -27.69
C GLY A 344 -5.74 8.86 -27.52
N PRO A 345 -5.99 9.32 -26.28
CA PRO A 345 -6.69 10.58 -26.04
C PRO A 345 -6.06 11.79 -26.74
N LYS A 346 -4.73 11.91 -26.76
CA LYS A 346 -4.04 13.02 -27.46
C LYS A 346 -4.30 13.00 -28.96
N GLY A 347 -4.15 11.86 -29.61
CA GLY A 347 -4.47 11.72 -31.04
C GLY A 347 -5.94 12.02 -31.33
N TYR A 348 -6.84 11.69 -30.40
CA TYR A 348 -8.26 12.03 -30.52
C TYR A 348 -8.50 13.54 -30.47
N LEU A 349 -7.84 14.26 -29.55
CA LEU A 349 -7.86 15.73 -29.50
C LEU A 349 -7.26 16.35 -30.77
N GLU A 350 -6.13 15.84 -31.25
CA GLU A 350 -5.48 16.32 -32.47
C GLU A 350 -6.44 16.27 -33.68
N ASN A 351 -7.19 15.19 -33.84
CA ASN A 351 -8.23 15.09 -34.87
C ASN A 351 -9.36 16.12 -34.71
N TYR A 352 -9.75 16.48 -33.48
CA TYR A 352 -10.71 17.58 -33.27
C TYR A 352 -10.10 18.94 -33.67
N VAL A 353 -8.84 19.18 -33.30
CA VAL A 353 -8.13 20.42 -33.62
C VAL A 353 -7.95 20.57 -35.14
N GLU A 354 -7.59 19.50 -35.85
CA GLU A 354 -7.45 19.51 -37.30
C GLU A 354 -8.77 19.84 -38.01
N ARG A 355 -9.89 19.28 -37.54
CA ARG A 355 -11.20 19.46 -38.19
C ARG A 355 -11.89 20.79 -37.84
N TYR A 356 -11.76 21.22 -36.59
CA TYR A 356 -12.59 22.28 -36.03
C TYR A 356 -11.77 23.42 -35.38
N GLY A 357 -10.44 23.32 -35.33
CA GLY A 357 -9.58 24.33 -34.69
C GLY A 357 -9.75 25.74 -35.28
N TRP A 358 -10.02 25.82 -36.58
CA TRP A 358 -10.26 27.09 -37.28
C TRP A 358 -11.50 27.86 -36.79
N LEU A 359 -12.44 27.20 -36.10
CA LEU A 359 -13.59 27.84 -35.44
C LEU A 359 -13.22 28.57 -34.14
N VAL A 360 -12.01 28.35 -33.63
CA VAL A 360 -11.59 28.77 -32.28
C VAL A 360 -10.37 29.67 -32.33
N ASP A 361 -9.42 29.38 -33.22
CA ASP A 361 -8.15 30.12 -33.35
C ASP A 361 -8.31 31.54 -33.94
N GLY A 362 -9.53 31.92 -34.34
CA GLY A 362 -9.85 33.22 -34.95
C GLY A 362 -9.83 33.22 -36.48
N THR A 363 -9.45 32.11 -37.13
CA THR A 363 -9.42 31.98 -38.58
C THR A 363 -10.82 32.16 -39.19
N ALA A 364 -11.85 31.51 -38.60
CA ALA A 364 -13.23 31.66 -39.04
C ALA A 364 -13.72 33.11 -38.91
N GLN A 365 -13.40 33.76 -37.78
CA GLN A 365 -13.77 35.15 -37.52
C GLN A 365 -13.14 36.09 -38.55
N ALA A 366 -11.86 35.90 -38.87
CA ALA A 366 -11.17 36.68 -39.90
C ALA A 366 -11.77 36.43 -41.30
N ARG A 367 -12.16 35.19 -41.62
CA ARG A 367 -12.85 34.83 -42.88
C ARG A 367 -14.19 35.57 -42.99
N VAL A 368 -15.01 35.55 -41.94
CA VAL A 368 -16.31 36.25 -41.89
C VAL A 368 -16.15 37.77 -42.02
N GLN A 369 -15.17 38.35 -41.32
CA GLN A 369 -14.91 39.79 -41.40
C GLN A 369 -14.44 40.23 -42.80
N ARG A 370 -13.55 39.46 -43.43
CA ARG A 370 -13.08 39.72 -44.80
C ARG A 370 -14.23 39.65 -45.79
N PHE A 371 -15.00 38.56 -45.76
CA PHE A 371 -16.17 38.37 -46.61
C PHE A 371 -17.14 39.55 -46.48
N GLY A 372 -17.48 39.94 -45.24
CA GLY A 372 -18.40 41.06 -45.09
C GLY A 372 -17.86 42.40 -45.62
N ALA A 373 -16.54 42.63 -45.60
CA ALA A 373 -15.94 43.86 -46.12
C ALA A 373 -16.03 43.98 -47.66
N GLU A 374 -16.26 42.86 -48.34
CA GLU A 374 -16.46 42.77 -49.78
C GLU A 374 -17.96 42.83 -50.14
N GLN A 375 -18.28 43.12 -51.41
CA GLN A 375 -19.65 43.04 -51.91
C GLN A 375 -19.96 41.63 -52.40
N HIS A 376 -21.04 41.04 -51.89
CA HIS A 376 -21.50 39.71 -52.24
C HIS A 376 -23.01 39.67 -52.45
N SER A 377 -23.45 38.72 -53.25
CA SER A 377 -24.86 38.40 -53.51
C SER A 377 -25.54 37.72 -52.31
N PHE A 378 -26.88 37.78 -52.27
CA PHE A 378 -27.66 37.10 -51.23
C PHE A 378 -27.45 35.58 -51.25
N GLU A 379 -27.30 34.99 -52.44
CA GLU A 379 -27.01 33.58 -52.63
C GLU A 379 -25.66 33.18 -52.01
N GLU A 380 -24.61 34.00 -52.20
CA GLU A 380 -23.28 33.76 -51.59
C GLU A 380 -23.33 33.84 -50.06
N TYR A 381 -24.06 34.82 -49.52
CA TYR A 381 -24.29 34.93 -48.08
C TYR A 381 -25.04 33.70 -47.52
N THR A 382 -26.09 33.26 -48.21
CA THR A 382 -26.88 32.09 -47.82
C THR A 382 -26.01 30.83 -47.82
N ALA A 383 -25.22 30.61 -48.88
CA ALA A 383 -24.30 29.49 -48.96
C ALA A 383 -23.27 29.49 -47.81
N PHE A 384 -22.72 30.65 -47.47
CA PHE A 384 -21.73 30.74 -46.39
C PHE A 384 -22.36 30.53 -45.00
N ILE A 385 -23.59 31.02 -44.78
CA ILE A 385 -24.35 30.74 -43.56
C ILE A 385 -24.67 29.24 -43.44
N ASP A 386 -25.05 28.60 -44.55
CA ASP A 386 -25.35 27.18 -44.59
C ASP A 386 -24.13 26.30 -44.26
N GLU A 387 -22.89 26.73 -44.60
CA GLU A 387 -21.67 26.06 -44.15
C GLU A 387 -21.64 25.92 -42.62
N PHE A 388 -21.92 26.99 -41.88
CA PHE A 388 -21.92 26.97 -40.40
C PHE A 388 -23.07 26.15 -39.82
N PHE A 389 -24.25 26.16 -40.44
CA PHE A 389 -25.36 25.31 -39.98
C PHE A 389 -25.12 23.83 -40.24
N ASN A 390 -24.48 23.48 -41.36
CA ASN A 390 -24.08 22.11 -41.65
C ASN A 390 -23.01 21.64 -40.66
N LEU A 391 -22.02 22.50 -40.36
CA LEU A 391 -20.99 22.23 -39.37
C LEU A 391 -21.56 22.02 -37.97
N LYS A 392 -22.54 22.83 -37.56
CA LYS A 392 -23.29 22.63 -36.31
C LYS A 392 -23.94 21.24 -36.28
N LYS A 393 -24.63 20.82 -37.34
CA LYS A 393 -25.28 19.50 -37.41
C LYS A 393 -24.25 18.38 -37.32
N GLU A 394 -23.12 18.53 -38.02
CA GLU A 394 -22.01 17.59 -38.01
C GLU A 394 -21.44 17.42 -36.59
N ILE A 395 -21.11 18.52 -35.91
CA ILE A 395 -20.54 18.50 -34.55
C ILE A 395 -21.51 17.87 -33.55
N MET A 396 -22.80 18.19 -33.62
CA MET A 396 -23.82 17.62 -32.73
C MET A 396 -23.93 16.10 -32.88
N ASN A 397 -23.68 15.56 -34.06
CA ASN A 397 -23.72 14.13 -34.35
C ASN A 397 -22.45 13.36 -33.92
N LEU A 398 -21.40 14.06 -33.47
CA LEU A 398 -20.20 13.41 -32.94
C LEU A 398 -20.51 12.69 -31.62
N PRO A 399 -19.81 11.57 -31.31
CA PRO A 399 -19.96 10.88 -30.04
C PRO A 399 -19.74 11.80 -28.83
N GLU A 400 -20.61 11.68 -27.83
CA GLU A 400 -20.46 12.41 -26.56
C GLU A 400 -19.29 11.87 -25.73
N MET A 401 -19.13 10.54 -25.70
CA MET A 401 -18.16 9.85 -24.84
C MET A 401 -17.20 9.01 -25.68
N ALA A 402 -15.90 9.20 -25.48
CA ALA A 402 -14.85 8.34 -26.04
C ALA A 402 -14.20 7.52 -24.92
N HIS A 403 -14.09 6.19 -25.14
CA HIS A 403 -13.58 5.26 -24.14
C HIS A 403 -12.18 4.77 -24.53
N PHE A 404 -11.23 5.02 -23.66
CA PHE A 404 -9.85 4.54 -23.73
C PHE A 404 -9.56 3.64 -22.52
N PRO A 405 -8.47 2.84 -22.54
CA PRO A 405 -8.18 1.89 -21.46
C PRO A 405 -8.16 2.53 -20.06
N MET A 406 -7.53 3.71 -19.93
CA MET A 406 -7.43 4.45 -18.67
C MET A 406 -8.37 5.66 -18.59
N ILE A 407 -8.90 6.15 -19.72
CA ILE A 407 -9.61 7.43 -19.78
C ILE A 407 -11.01 7.25 -20.35
N CYS A 408 -11.98 7.81 -19.66
CA CYS A 408 -13.31 8.05 -20.21
C CYS A 408 -13.42 9.55 -20.50
N LEU A 409 -13.42 9.90 -21.78
CA LEU A 409 -13.33 11.27 -22.27
C LEU A 409 -14.71 11.79 -22.64
N ASN A 410 -15.19 12.80 -21.91
CA ASN A 410 -16.43 13.51 -22.22
C ASN A 410 -16.15 14.67 -23.18
N CYS A 411 -16.88 14.73 -24.29
CA CYS A 411 -16.73 15.74 -25.33
C CYS A 411 -17.89 16.73 -25.40
N GLU A 412 -18.89 16.63 -24.51
CA GLU A 412 -20.12 17.41 -24.61
C GLU A 412 -19.86 18.91 -24.51
N ASP A 413 -19.05 19.35 -23.54
CA ASP A 413 -18.73 20.76 -23.35
C ASP A 413 -18.00 21.35 -24.56
N LEU A 414 -17.01 20.65 -25.11
CA LEU A 414 -16.35 21.02 -26.36
C LEU A 414 -17.35 21.11 -27.51
N LYS A 415 -18.22 20.09 -27.68
CA LYS A 415 -19.22 20.08 -28.76
C LYS A 415 -20.15 21.29 -28.67
N GLN A 416 -20.68 21.58 -27.49
CA GLN A 416 -21.56 22.72 -27.25
C GLN A 416 -20.86 24.04 -27.52
N GLY A 417 -19.60 24.18 -27.11
CA GLY A 417 -18.84 25.40 -27.36
C GLY A 417 -18.52 25.59 -28.85
N LEU A 418 -18.14 24.54 -29.59
CA LEU A 418 -17.90 24.64 -31.05
C LEU A 418 -19.19 25.00 -31.80
N VAL A 419 -20.32 24.39 -31.42
CA VAL A 419 -21.63 24.71 -31.96
C VAL A 419 -22.01 26.16 -31.68
N SER A 420 -21.70 26.66 -30.49
CA SER A 420 -21.96 28.06 -30.12
C SER A 420 -21.11 29.03 -30.95
N ASN A 421 -19.83 28.72 -31.17
CA ASN A 421 -18.96 29.52 -32.04
C ASN A 421 -19.48 29.55 -33.49
N ALA A 422 -19.86 28.40 -34.06
CA ALA A 422 -20.41 28.33 -35.40
C ALA A 422 -21.72 29.14 -35.55
N LYS A 423 -22.60 29.11 -34.53
CA LYS A 423 -23.82 29.92 -34.51
C LYS A 423 -23.51 31.42 -34.48
N ALA A 424 -22.61 31.85 -33.59
CA ALA A 424 -22.24 33.25 -33.47
C ALA A 424 -21.67 33.82 -34.79
N LEU A 425 -20.85 33.03 -35.50
CA LEU A 425 -20.33 33.41 -36.82
C LEU A 425 -21.43 33.53 -37.88
N ALA A 426 -22.39 32.62 -37.88
CA ALA A 426 -23.56 32.70 -38.76
C ALA A 426 -24.44 33.92 -38.46
N GLU A 427 -24.64 34.24 -37.17
CA GLU A 427 -25.40 35.42 -36.73
C GLU A 427 -24.78 36.73 -37.23
N VAL A 428 -23.45 36.86 -37.17
CA VAL A 428 -22.74 38.03 -37.72
C VAL A 428 -23.01 38.21 -39.22
N LEU A 429 -23.04 37.12 -40.00
CA LEU A 429 -23.37 37.17 -41.42
C LEU A 429 -24.84 37.55 -41.64
N MET A 430 -25.76 36.97 -40.88
CA MET A 430 -27.21 37.27 -40.96
C MET A 430 -27.50 38.74 -40.67
N ASP A 431 -26.92 39.30 -39.60
CA ASP A 431 -27.10 40.71 -39.23
C ASP A 431 -26.59 41.66 -40.33
N ARG A 432 -25.50 41.29 -40.99
CA ARG A 432 -24.92 42.09 -42.08
C ARG A 432 -25.81 42.10 -43.32
N ILE A 433 -26.41 40.97 -43.68
CA ILE A 433 -27.40 40.89 -44.76
C ILE A 433 -28.59 41.81 -44.46
N VAL A 434 -29.12 41.74 -43.24
CA VAL A 434 -30.25 42.57 -42.80
C VAL A 434 -29.90 44.06 -42.86
N ALA A 435 -28.69 44.43 -42.46
CA ALA A 435 -28.21 45.82 -42.54
C ALA A 435 -28.12 46.30 -44.00
N ASN A 436 -27.53 45.52 -44.90
CA ASN A 436 -27.39 45.87 -46.31
C ASN A 436 -28.77 46.08 -46.97
N TYR A 437 -29.74 45.18 -46.75
CA TYR A 437 -31.10 45.35 -47.29
C TYR A 437 -31.82 46.58 -46.74
N ARG A 438 -31.58 46.96 -45.48
CA ARG A 438 -32.16 48.20 -44.92
C ARG A 438 -31.58 49.43 -45.60
N GLU A 439 -30.28 49.45 -45.88
CA GLU A 439 -29.64 50.56 -46.58
C GLU A 439 -30.09 50.69 -48.04
N GLU A 440 -30.27 49.57 -48.74
CA GLU A 440 -30.77 49.56 -50.12
C GLU A 440 -32.22 50.05 -50.23
N ASN A 441 -33.07 49.75 -49.25
CA ASN A 441 -34.46 50.21 -49.23
C ASN A 441 -34.64 51.67 -48.79
N VAL A 442 -33.59 52.31 -48.27
CA VAL A 442 -33.60 53.73 -47.85
C VAL A 442 -33.03 54.65 -48.95
N LYS A 443 -32.31 54.10 -49.92
CA LYS A 443 -31.90 54.79 -51.16
C LYS A 443 -33.00 54.73 -52.21
#